data_AF-A0A959CSQ7-F1
#
_entry.id   AF-A0A959CSQ7-F1
#
_cell.length_a   1.000
_cell.length_b   1.000
_cell.length_c   1.000
_cell.angle_alpha   90.00
_cell.angle_beta   90.00
_cell.angle_gamma   90.00
#
_symmetry.space_group_name_H-M   'P 1'
#
loop_
_entity.id
_entity.type
_entity.pdbx_description
1 polymer ?
#
loop_
_entity_poly.entity_id
_entity_poly.type
_entity_poly.pdbx_seq_one_letter_code
_entity_poly.pdbx_strand_id
1 'polypeptide(L)'
;MKNLVLVLMLLAPVFLSAQRSITWKGGTPGKASCWNEPANWDANRVPGENDHVIIRPNKSSSTARPVIFSEVQVASIEIQAGAELYIAETGKLVVDGEYTYSEGISIYGGKLVSEGEVILKAVDDGFLQYCEAIVSGPQVIYYSRQYDFEFSLVTSRE
;
A
#
# COMPACT_ATOMS: atom_id res chain seq x y z
N MET A 1 -41.01 15.29 -36.07
CA MET A 1 -40.72 14.28 -35.01
C MET A 1 -39.47 13.48 -35.36
N LYS A 2 -38.35 14.18 -35.52
CA LYS A 2 -36.99 13.64 -35.65
C LYS A 2 -36.16 14.64 -34.86
N ASN A 3 -35.21 14.18 -34.06
CA ASN A 3 -34.31 14.99 -33.21
C ASN A 3 -34.73 15.13 -31.73
N LEU A 4 -35.20 14.06 -31.07
CA LEU A 4 -35.37 14.10 -29.60
C LEU A 4 -35.01 12.78 -28.89
N VAL A 5 -33.90 12.13 -29.26
CA VAL A 5 -33.42 10.95 -28.51
C VAL A 5 -31.91 10.98 -28.20
N LEU A 6 -31.13 11.98 -28.64
CA LEU A 6 -29.66 11.87 -28.59
C LEU A 6 -28.91 12.76 -27.57
N VAL A 7 -29.52 13.12 -26.43
CA VAL A 7 -28.82 13.93 -25.40
C VAL A 7 -28.84 13.32 -23.99
N LEU A 8 -29.51 12.19 -23.77
CA LEU A 8 -29.66 11.59 -22.43
C LEU A 8 -28.62 10.50 -22.10
N MET A 9 -27.39 10.57 -22.64
CA MET A 9 -26.31 9.60 -22.36
C MET A 9 -25.04 10.21 -21.72
N LEU A 10 -25.03 11.50 -21.36
CA LEU A 10 -23.81 12.19 -20.88
C LEU A 10 -23.78 12.51 -19.37
N LEU A 11 -24.60 11.84 -18.56
CA LEU A 11 -24.63 12.02 -17.10
C LEU A 11 -24.56 10.67 -16.38
N ALA A 12 -23.67 9.79 -16.81
CA ALA A 12 -23.15 8.81 -15.86
C ALA A 12 -22.17 9.56 -14.94
N PRO A 13 -22.40 9.62 -13.61
CA PRO A 13 -21.35 10.04 -12.72
C PRO A 13 -20.22 9.02 -12.85
N VAL A 14 -19.16 9.38 -13.56
CA VAL A 14 -17.88 8.71 -13.44
C VAL A 14 -17.41 9.02 -12.01
N PHE A 15 -17.62 8.06 -11.11
CA PHE A 15 -17.00 8.07 -9.79
C PHE A 15 -15.50 7.84 -10.00
N LEU A 16 -14.78 8.91 -10.35
CA LEU A 16 -13.32 8.94 -10.24
C LEU A 16 -13.00 8.87 -8.74
N SER A 17 -12.68 7.69 -8.24
CA SER A 17 -12.04 7.53 -6.94
C SER A 17 -10.63 8.12 -7.06
N ALA A 18 -10.49 9.38 -6.66
CA ALA A 18 -9.18 10.01 -6.57
C ALA A 18 -8.44 9.40 -5.38
N GLN A 19 -7.43 8.57 -5.67
CA GLN A 19 -6.54 8.03 -4.66
C GLN A 19 -5.95 9.17 -3.83
N ARG A 20 -6.05 9.09 -2.50
CA ARG A 20 -5.57 10.15 -1.61
C ARG A 20 -4.18 9.81 -1.13
N SER A 21 -3.21 10.68 -1.39
CA SER A 21 -1.86 10.49 -0.85
C SER A 21 -1.80 10.86 0.64
N ILE A 22 -1.11 10.05 1.41
CA ILE A 22 -0.80 10.30 2.81
C ILE A 22 0.64 9.91 3.10
N THR A 23 1.38 10.82 3.73
CA THR A 23 2.84 10.72 3.83
C THR A 23 3.28 10.51 5.26
N TRP A 24 4.15 9.52 5.48
CA TRP A 24 4.81 9.35 6.77
C TRP A 24 5.70 10.55 7.07
N LYS A 25 5.53 11.14 8.26
CA LYS A 25 6.43 12.16 8.82
C LYS A 25 7.11 11.68 10.11
N GLY A 26 6.55 10.68 10.79
CA GLY A 26 7.08 10.14 12.04
C GLY A 26 7.24 11.18 13.16
N GLY A 27 7.96 10.79 14.22
CA GLY A 27 8.53 11.74 15.18
C GLY A 27 7.63 12.15 16.36
N THR A 28 6.45 11.54 16.54
CA THR A 28 5.65 11.74 17.76
C THR A 28 6.40 11.17 18.98
N PRO A 29 6.79 11.98 19.98
CA PRO A 29 7.52 11.48 21.14
C PRO A 29 6.78 10.34 21.86
N GLY A 30 7.49 9.27 22.19
CA GLY A 30 6.92 8.06 22.80
C GLY A 30 6.18 7.12 21.84
N LYS A 31 5.88 7.55 20.60
CA LYS A 31 5.21 6.76 19.57
C LYS A 31 5.79 6.99 18.17
N ALA A 32 7.07 7.33 18.08
CA ALA A 32 7.65 7.90 16.85
C ALA A 32 7.60 6.97 15.63
N SER A 33 7.54 5.65 15.87
CA SER A 33 7.43 4.60 14.86
C SER A 33 6.03 4.00 14.71
N CYS A 34 5.07 4.40 15.54
CA CYS A 34 3.75 3.78 15.56
C CYS A 34 2.97 4.14 14.28
N TRP A 35 2.68 3.15 13.42
CA TRP A 35 1.82 3.34 12.24
C TRP A 35 0.45 3.92 12.63
N ASN A 36 -0.14 3.39 13.71
CA ASN A 36 -1.47 3.75 14.19
C ASN A 36 -1.53 5.08 14.96
N GLU A 37 -0.46 5.90 14.94
CA GLU A 37 -0.46 7.22 15.57
C GLU A 37 -0.76 8.29 14.51
N PRO A 38 -1.95 8.94 14.53
CA PRO A 38 -2.34 9.96 13.56
C PRO A 38 -1.32 11.07 13.40
N ALA A 39 -0.68 11.47 14.50
CA ALA A 39 0.32 12.54 14.52
C ALA A 39 1.62 12.19 13.78
N ASN A 40 1.85 10.93 13.38
CA ASN A 40 2.97 10.53 12.52
C ASN A 40 2.70 10.67 11.02
N TRP A 41 1.50 11.11 10.63
CA TRP A 41 1.09 11.29 9.24
C TRP A 41 0.84 12.77 8.91
N ASP A 42 1.13 13.19 7.68
CA ASP A 42 0.93 14.57 7.22
C ASP A 42 -0.54 15.02 7.28
N ALA A 43 -1.49 14.12 7.01
CA ALA A 43 -2.92 14.37 7.09
C ALA A 43 -3.51 14.29 8.52
N ASN A 44 -2.68 14.07 9.54
CA ASN A 44 -3.10 13.90 10.95
C ASN A 44 -4.21 12.84 11.16
N ARG A 45 -4.14 11.75 10.39
CA ARG A 45 -5.00 10.55 10.49
C ARG A 45 -4.20 9.32 10.07
N VAL A 46 -4.66 8.14 10.46
CA VAL A 46 -4.07 6.88 10.00
C VAL A 46 -4.52 6.61 8.55
N PRO A 47 -3.64 6.10 7.66
CA PRO A 47 -4.03 5.65 6.32
C PRO A 47 -5.10 4.55 6.38
N GLY A 48 -6.01 4.57 5.41
CA GLY A 48 -7.02 3.53 5.21
C GLY A 48 -7.03 3.00 3.78
N GLU A 49 -8.05 2.20 3.48
CA GLU A 49 -8.18 1.41 2.24
C GLU A 49 -8.08 2.21 0.93
N ASN A 50 -8.38 3.51 0.95
CA ASN A 50 -8.37 4.37 -0.23
C ASN A 50 -7.10 5.22 -0.38
N ASP A 51 -6.14 5.05 0.53
CA ASP A 51 -4.96 5.90 0.60
C ASP A 51 -3.76 5.30 -0.14
N HIS A 52 -3.09 6.17 -0.91
CA HIS A 52 -1.73 5.96 -1.38
C HIS A 52 -0.77 6.35 -0.26
N VAL A 53 -0.11 5.38 0.36
CA VAL A 53 0.86 5.65 1.42
C VAL A 53 2.22 5.93 0.84
N ILE A 54 2.81 7.07 1.21
CA ILE A 54 4.17 7.44 0.84
C ILE A 54 5.07 7.37 2.08
N ILE A 55 6.03 6.47 2.06
CA ILE A 55 7.09 6.35 3.07
C ILE A 55 8.36 6.99 2.50
N ARG A 56 8.75 8.13 3.09
CA ARG A 56 9.91 8.92 2.65
C ARG A 56 10.90 9.11 3.79
N PRO A 57 12.19 9.36 3.49
CA PRO A 57 13.15 9.66 4.53
C PRO A 57 12.67 10.87 5.34
N ASN A 58 12.71 10.73 6.67
CA ASN A 58 12.28 11.80 7.54
C ASN A 58 13.24 12.99 7.40
N LYS A 59 12.70 14.19 7.22
CA LYS A 59 13.48 15.44 7.22
C LYS A 59 13.71 15.99 8.62
N SER A 60 13.04 15.46 9.63
CA SER A 60 13.23 15.82 11.03
C SER A 60 14.37 15.00 11.66
N SER A 61 14.84 15.42 12.84
CA SER A 61 15.86 14.70 13.62
C SER A 61 15.44 13.29 14.08
N SER A 62 14.18 12.90 13.86
CA SER A 62 13.67 11.56 14.15
C SER A 62 13.95 10.62 12.98
N THR A 63 14.88 9.68 13.14
CA THR A 63 15.12 8.56 12.21
C THR A 63 14.04 7.46 12.30
N ALA A 64 12.91 7.74 12.95
CA ALA A 64 11.86 6.75 13.18
C ALA A 64 11.17 6.33 11.87
N ARG A 65 11.38 5.06 11.51
CA ARG A 65 10.61 4.34 10.49
C ARG A 65 9.22 3.97 11.01
N PRO A 66 8.19 3.87 10.14
CA PRO A 66 6.93 3.26 10.48
C PRO A 66 7.08 1.77 10.82
N VAL A 67 6.32 1.33 11.81
CA VAL A 67 6.21 -0.07 12.25
C VAL A 67 4.73 -0.46 12.31
N ILE A 68 4.37 -1.52 11.58
CA ILE A 68 3.05 -2.14 11.61
C ILE A 68 3.10 -3.35 12.55
N PHE A 69 2.25 -3.35 13.58
CA PHE A 69 2.15 -4.42 14.59
C PHE A 69 0.72 -5.01 14.70
N SER A 70 -0.19 -4.56 13.84
CA SER A 70 -1.58 -5.00 13.72
C SER A 70 -1.97 -5.11 12.24
N GLU A 71 -3.18 -5.56 11.96
CA GLU A 71 -3.73 -5.50 10.61
C GLU A 71 -3.93 -4.04 10.17
N VAL A 72 -3.47 -3.72 8.95
CA VAL A 72 -3.71 -2.45 8.27
C VAL A 72 -4.04 -2.73 6.80
N GLN A 73 -4.93 -1.92 6.23
CA GLN A 73 -5.30 -1.99 4.82
C GLN A 73 -5.14 -0.64 4.16
N VAL A 74 -4.51 -0.63 2.98
CA VAL A 74 -4.24 0.57 2.17
C VAL A 74 -4.39 0.26 0.68
N ALA A 75 -4.53 1.29 -0.15
CA ALA A 75 -4.65 1.10 -1.59
C ALA A 75 -3.31 0.72 -2.23
N SER A 76 -2.25 1.47 -1.92
CA SER A 76 -0.89 1.19 -2.38
C SER A 76 0.16 1.80 -1.46
N ILE A 77 1.40 1.33 -1.58
CA ILE A 77 2.55 1.84 -0.83
C ILE A 77 3.66 2.23 -1.79
N GLU A 78 4.20 3.43 -1.60
CA GLU A 78 5.47 3.88 -2.14
C GLU A 78 6.52 3.96 -1.02
N ILE A 79 7.70 3.38 -1.23
CA ILE A 79 8.85 3.52 -0.32
C ILE A 79 10.01 4.18 -1.08
N GLN A 80 10.31 5.42 -0.72
CA GLN A 80 11.35 6.23 -1.36
C GLN A 80 12.75 5.91 -0.82
N ALA A 81 13.77 6.33 -1.59
CA ALA A 81 15.17 6.16 -1.27
C ALA A 81 15.53 6.58 0.15
N GLY A 82 16.19 5.68 0.89
CA GLY A 82 16.62 5.91 2.27
C GLY A 82 15.51 5.85 3.32
N ALA A 83 14.29 5.45 2.93
CA ALA A 83 13.20 5.14 3.86
C ALA A 83 13.06 3.62 4.08
N GLU A 84 12.47 3.24 5.20
CA GLU A 84 12.19 1.84 5.55
C GLU A 84 10.76 1.72 6.07
N LEU A 85 10.04 0.67 5.68
CA LEU A 85 8.81 0.21 6.33
C LEU A 85 9.09 -1.16 6.97
N TYR A 86 8.69 -1.32 8.23
CA TYR A 86 8.86 -2.57 8.96
C TYR A 86 7.50 -3.15 9.36
N ILE A 87 7.25 -4.41 8.97
CA ILE A 87 6.10 -5.20 9.40
C ILE A 87 6.61 -6.16 10.48
N ALA A 88 6.18 -5.96 11.72
CA ALA A 88 6.54 -6.84 12.83
C ALA A 88 5.90 -8.22 12.66
N GLU A 89 6.35 -9.21 13.42
CA GLU A 89 5.81 -10.59 13.42
C GLU A 89 4.27 -10.65 13.56
N THR A 90 3.68 -9.79 14.40
CA THR A 90 2.21 -9.70 14.57
C THR A 90 1.52 -8.76 13.58
N GLY A 91 2.29 -8.09 12.73
CA GLY A 91 1.82 -7.13 11.75
C GLY A 91 1.26 -7.83 10.51
N LYS A 92 0.22 -7.22 9.94
CA LYS A 92 -0.36 -7.66 8.68
C LYS A 92 -0.65 -6.47 7.80
N LEU A 93 0.03 -6.40 6.66
CA LEU A 93 -0.18 -5.39 5.64
C LEU A 93 -1.03 -5.98 4.52
N VAL A 94 -2.22 -5.41 4.31
CA VAL A 94 -3.06 -5.69 3.14
C VAL A 94 -2.99 -4.50 2.19
N VAL A 95 -2.49 -4.74 0.98
CA VAL A 95 -2.53 -3.76 -0.10
C VAL A 95 -3.60 -4.20 -1.09
N ASP A 96 -4.63 -3.39 -1.23
CA ASP A 96 -5.83 -3.73 -1.99
C ASP A 96 -6.24 -2.61 -2.95
N GLY A 97 -6.07 -2.88 -4.24
CA GLY A 97 -6.45 -1.97 -5.33
C GLY A 97 -7.90 -2.07 -5.79
N GLU A 98 -8.81 -2.79 -5.11
CA GLU A 98 -10.15 -3.06 -5.64
C GLU A 98 -10.92 -1.80 -6.11
N TYR A 99 -10.75 -0.68 -5.39
CA TYR A 99 -11.45 0.58 -5.67
C TYR A 99 -10.58 1.67 -6.32
N THR A 100 -9.34 1.36 -6.70
CA THR A 100 -8.41 2.33 -7.32
C THR A 100 -7.27 1.64 -8.07
N TYR A 101 -6.72 2.26 -9.12
CA TYR A 101 -5.52 1.70 -9.76
C TYR A 101 -4.38 1.59 -8.72
N SER A 102 -3.87 0.37 -8.51
CA SER A 102 -2.81 0.10 -7.56
C SER A 102 -1.64 -0.61 -8.22
N GLU A 103 -0.47 0.02 -8.18
CA GLU A 103 0.81 -0.65 -8.45
C GLU A 103 1.20 -1.64 -7.33
N GLY A 104 0.38 -1.77 -6.28
CA GLY A 104 0.69 -2.55 -5.09
C GLY A 104 1.74 -1.84 -4.24
N ILE A 105 2.97 -2.37 -4.26
CA ILE A 105 4.09 -1.85 -3.48
C ILE A 105 5.21 -1.42 -4.44
N SER A 106 5.47 -0.12 -4.51
CA SER A 106 6.53 0.50 -5.32
C SER A 106 7.71 0.91 -4.43
N ILE A 107 8.91 0.37 -4.69
CA ILE A 107 10.11 0.64 -3.88
C ILE A 107 11.16 1.34 -4.74
N TYR A 108 11.30 2.65 -4.57
CA TYR A 108 12.25 3.50 -5.31
C TYR A 108 13.54 3.71 -4.51
N GLY A 109 14.26 2.62 -4.23
CA GLY A 109 15.50 2.63 -3.45
C GLY A 109 15.31 2.68 -1.93
N GLY A 110 14.06 2.54 -1.46
CA GLY A 110 13.74 2.31 -0.06
C GLY A 110 13.86 0.84 0.34
N LYS A 111 13.33 0.49 1.51
CA LYS A 111 13.32 -0.89 2.01
C LYS A 111 11.97 -1.26 2.62
N LEU A 112 11.47 -2.44 2.28
CA LEU A 112 10.41 -3.12 3.02
C LEU A 112 11.07 -4.27 3.78
N VAL A 113 10.81 -4.37 5.08
CA VAL A 113 11.23 -5.50 5.90
C VAL A 113 9.98 -6.10 6.52
N SER A 114 9.78 -7.40 6.36
CA SER A 114 8.63 -8.11 6.92
C SER A 114 9.07 -9.30 7.74
N GLU A 115 8.63 -9.35 8.98
CA GLU A 115 8.58 -10.57 9.81
C GLU A 115 7.12 -11.07 9.97
N GLY A 116 6.14 -10.28 9.52
CA GLY A 116 4.72 -10.62 9.52
C GLY A 116 4.17 -10.87 8.11
N GLU A 117 2.86 -10.65 7.96
CA GLU A 117 2.15 -10.95 6.71
C GLU A 117 2.08 -9.75 5.77
N VAL A 118 2.38 -9.98 4.48
CA VAL A 118 2.12 -9.04 3.38
C VAL A 118 1.19 -9.72 2.39
N ILE A 119 0.03 -9.09 2.13
CA ILE A 119 -0.99 -9.58 1.21
C ILE A 119 -1.22 -8.53 0.13
N LEU A 120 -1.08 -8.93 -1.13
CA LEU A 120 -1.43 -8.11 -2.28
C LEU A 120 -2.74 -8.61 -2.91
N LYS A 121 -3.66 -7.69 -3.17
CA LYS A 121 -4.96 -7.93 -3.82
C LYS A 121 -5.19 -6.90 -4.91
N ALA A 122 -5.84 -7.32 -6.00
CA ALA A 122 -6.21 -6.44 -7.12
C ALA A 122 -5.04 -5.53 -7.59
N VAL A 123 -3.82 -6.08 -7.65
CA VAL A 123 -2.61 -5.37 -8.08
C VAL A 123 -2.33 -5.63 -9.56
N ASP A 124 -1.66 -4.68 -10.22
CA ASP A 124 -1.22 -4.81 -11.61
C ASP A 124 -0.25 -6.00 -11.79
N ASP A 125 -0.52 -6.86 -12.78
CA ASP A 125 0.28 -8.06 -13.08
C ASP A 125 1.74 -7.73 -13.46
N GLY A 126 2.04 -6.49 -13.88
CA GLY A 126 3.39 -6.04 -14.19
C GLY A 126 4.36 -6.12 -13.00
N PHE A 127 3.86 -5.98 -11.77
CA PHE A 127 4.65 -6.15 -10.56
C PHE A 127 5.14 -7.61 -10.38
N LEU A 128 4.33 -8.58 -10.81
CA LEU A 128 4.60 -10.00 -10.62
C LEU A 128 5.69 -10.54 -11.54
N GLN A 129 6.01 -9.85 -12.63
CA GLN A 129 7.04 -10.27 -13.58
C GLN A 129 8.45 -10.38 -12.94
N TYR A 130 8.67 -9.68 -11.82
CA TYR A 130 9.94 -9.65 -11.09
C TYR A 130 9.93 -10.50 -9.82
N CYS A 131 8.87 -11.27 -9.60
CA CYS A 131 8.70 -12.10 -8.40
C CYS A 131 8.82 -13.59 -8.73
N GLU A 132 9.35 -14.35 -7.78
CA GLU A 132 9.43 -15.82 -7.87
C GLU A 132 8.36 -16.45 -6.99
N ALA A 133 7.56 -17.35 -7.57
CA ALA A 133 6.61 -18.14 -6.81
C ALA A 133 7.33 -19.28 -6.08
N ILE A 134 7.28 -19.25 -4.75
CA ILE A 134 7.71 -20.30 -3.83
C ILE A 134 6.45 -21.07 -3.40
N VAL A 135 6.32 -22.30 -3.85
CA VAL A 135 5.21 -23.17 -3.43
C VAL A 135 5.51 -23.70 -2.02
N SER A 136 4.68 -23.32 -1.04
CA SER A 136 4.79 -23.78 0.34
C SER A 136 3.45 -24.41 0.77
N GLY A 137 3.31 -25.72 0.55
CA GLY A 137 2.07 -26.44 0.85
C GLY A 137 0.88 -25.98 -0.02
N PRO A 138 -0.30 -25.67 0.56
CA PRO A 138 -1.48 -25.23 -0.19
C PRO A 138 -1.43 -23.76 -0.63
N GLN A 139 -0.43 -22.99 -0.19
CA GLN A 139 -0.29 -21.56 -0.49
C GLN A 139 0.86 -21.31 -1.46
N VAL A 140 0.70 -20.29 -2.31
CA VAL A 140 1.78 -19.75 -3.14
C VAL A 140 2.27 -18.48 -2.48
N ILE A 141 3.50 -18.53 -1.96
CA ILE A 141 4.22 -17.35 -1.48
C ILE A 141 5.04 -16.83 -2.65
N TYR A 142 5.09 -15.52 -2.83
CA TYR A 142 5.94 -14.88 -3.82
C TYR A 142 7.09 -14.20 -3.12
N TYR A 143 8.28 -14.30 -3.69
CA TYR A 143 9.47 -13.59 -3.24
C TYR A 143 9.88 -12.57 -4.30
N SER A 144 9.95 -11.30 -3.91
CA SER A 144 10.47 -10.26 -4.79
C SER A 144 12.00 -10.28 -4.76
N ARG A 145 12.64 -10.82 -5.79
CA ARG A 145 14.12 -10.85 -5.87
C ARG A 145 14.76 -9.47 -5.93
N GLN A 146 14.01 -8.50 -6.45
CA GLN A 146 14.49 -7.12 -6.55
C GLN A 146 14.46 -6.38 -5.21
N TYR A 147 13.50 -6.73 -4.35
CA TYR A 147 13.21 -5.97 -3.13
C TYR A 147 13.33 -6.77 -1.83
N ASP A 148 13.68 -8.06 -1.91
CA ASP A 148 14.01 -8.96 -0.80
C ASP A 148 12.91 -9.06 0.27
N PHE A 149 11.68 -9.35 -0.17
CA PHE A 149 10.55 -9.62 0.73
C PHE A 149 9.60 -10.68 0.17
N GLU A 150 8.88 -11.35 1.08
CA GLU A 150 7.87 -12.36 0.78
C GLU A 150 6.45 -11.77 0.89
N PHE A 151 5.53 -12.22 0.03
CA PHE A 151 4.12 -11.83 0.05
C PHE A 151 3.21 -12.95 -0.46
N SER A 152 1.93 -12.90 -0.08
CA SER A 152 0.87 -13.73 -0.65
C SER A 152 0.03 -12.91 -1.63
N LEU A 153 -0.39 -13.54 -2.72
CA LEU A 153 -1.33 -12.93 -3.65
C LEU A 153 -2.73 -13.51 -3.47
N VAL A 154 -3.73 -12.66 -3.34
CA VAL A 154 -5.13 -13.07 -3.40
C VAL A 154 -5.68 -12.65 -4.75
N THR A 155 -5.71 -13.58 -5.70
CA THR A 155 -6.46 -13.39 -6.93
C THR A 155 -7.95 -13.44 -6.58
N SER A 156 -8.73 -12.42 -6.93
CA SER A 156 -10.18 -12.53 -6.89
C SER A 156 -10.63 -13.55 -7.93
N ARG A 157 -10.90 -14.77 -7.48
CA ARG A 157 -11.88 -15.63 -8.14
C ARG A 157 -13.05 -15.76 -7.18
N GLU A 158 -14.00 -14.85 -7.34
CA GLU A 158 -15.45 -15.04 -7.17
C GLU A 158 -16.20 -13.78 -7.59
#